data_AF-U2NMY3-F1
#
_entry.id   AF-U2NMY3-F1
#
_cell.length_a   1.000
_cell.length_b   1.000
_cell.length_c   1.000
_cell.angle_alpha   90.00
_cell.angle_beta   90.00
_cell.angle_gamma   90.00
#
_symmetry.space_group_name_H-M   'P 1'
#
loop_
_entity.id
_entity.type
_entity.pdbx_description
1 polymer ?
#
loop_
_entity_poly.entity_id
_entity_poly.type
_entity_poly.pdbx_seq_one_letter_code
_entity_poly.pdbx_strand_id
1 'polypeptide(L)'
;MDFLREQGLIFTSKKYEGVYISLNERYDISYDQLFTLCAVIGFKNNRYLEIESKGRQFRGSYLKMDSRASLYSIILNDTDFGKQIDSFENNEYQKKCTKKLEKYAEGGMEILVEEVFRGKWGTNKLDERYDEYIIDIISYVYEKSGDLPF
;
A
#
# COMPACT_ATOMS: atom_id res chain seq x y z
N MET A 1 -16.25 4.80 -15.09
CA MET A 1 -15.25 3.74 -15.03
C MET A 1 -14.55 3.81 -13.68
N ASP A 2 -14.67 2.80 -12.84
CA ASP A 2 -13.96 2.72 -11.56
C ASP A 2 -13.52 1.26 -11.35
N PHE A 3 -12.33 0.89 -11.87
CA PHE A 3 -11.81 -0.49 -11.86
C PHE A 3 -11.49 -0.96 -10.44
N LEU A 4 -11.22 -0.03 -9.53
CA LEU A 4 -11.06 -0.31 -8.11
C LEU A 4 -12.41 -0.48 -7.40
N ARG A 5 -13.54 -0.07 -8.00
CA ARG A 5 -14.90 -0.32 -7.49
C ARG A 5 -15.42 -1.70 -7.83
N GLU A 6 -14.90 -2.32 -8.89
CA GLU A 6 -15.30 -3.67 -9.26
C GLU A 6 -14.99 -4.63 -8.10
N GLN A 7 -15.69 -5.78 -8.04
CA GLN A 7 -15.51 -6.77 -6.97
C GLN A 7 -14.13 -7.49 -7.01
N GLY A 8 -13.14 -6.90 -7.68
CA GLY A 8 -11.77 -7.34 -7.72
C GLY A 8 -11.18 -7.50 -6.33
N LEU A 9 -10.46 -8.60 -6.14
CA LEU A 9 -9.70 -8.87 -4.94
C LEU A 9 -8.33 -8.22 -5.06
N ILE A 10 -7.94 -7.50 -4.02
CA ILE A 10 -6.58 -6.96 -3.83
C ILE A 10 -5.90 -7.81 -2.77
N PHE A 11 -4.67 -8.22 -3.03
CA PHE A 11 -3.89 -9.09 -2.16
C PHE A 11 -2.75 -8.32 -1.49
N THR A 12 -2.49 -8.63 -0.22
CA THR A 12 -1.27 -8.24 0.48
C THR A 12 -0.37 -9.46 0.64
N SER A 13 0.92 -9.26 0.93
CA SER A 13 1.84 -10.38 1.16
C SER A 13 1.62 -11.05 2.50
N LYS A 14 1.80 -12.38 2.52
CA LYS A 14 1.78 -13.17 3.75
C LYS A 14 2.93 -12.79 4.68
N LYS A 15 4.07 -12.33 4.14
CA LYS A 15 5.25 -11.87 4.89
C LYS A 15 4.88 -10.81 5.94
N TYR A 16 3.98 -9.89 5.57
CA TYR A 16 3.61 -8.74 6.40
C TYR A 16 2.23 -8.85 7.06
N GLU A 17 1.59 -10.03 7.00
CA GLU A 17 0.24 -10.23 7.55
C GLU A 17 0.14 -9.83 9.02
N GLY A 18 1.16 -10.13 9.82
CA GLY A 18 1.20 -9.74 11.24
C GLY A 18 1.20 -8.22 11.46
N VAL A 19 1.77 -7.45 10.54
CA VAL A 19 1.75 -5.97 10.59
C VAL A 19 0.34 -5.45 10.35
N TYR A 20 -0.34 -5.95 9.31
CA TYR A 20 -1.72 -5.59 9.01
C TYR A 20 -2.66 -5.87 10.19
N ILE A 21 -2.57 -7.09 10.76
CA ILE A 21 -3.39 -7.48 11.92
C ILE A 21 -3.10 -6.56 13.12
N SER A 22 -1.81 -6.38 13.45
CA SER A 22 -1.41 -5.59 14.62
C SER A 22 -1.88 -4.14 14.53
N LEU A 23 -1.72 -3.51 13.36
CA LEU A 23 -2.13 -2.10 13.18
C LEU A 23 -3.66 -1.94 13.13
N ASN A 24 -4.37 -2.94 12.62
CA ASN A 24 -5.84 -2.93 12.63
C ASN A 24 -6.40 -3.10 14.05
N GLU A 25 -5.90 -4.08 14.80
CA GLU A 25 -6.41 -4.38 16.15
C GLU A 25 -6.03 -3.30 17.16
N ARG A 26 -4.83 -2.73 17.07
CA ARG A 26 -4.32 -1.76 18.07
C ARG A 26 -4.70 -0.31 17.79
N TYR A 27 -4.84 0.06 16.52
CA TYR A 27 -4.99 1.47 16.12
C TYR A 27 -6.16 1.73 15.18
N ASP A 28 -7.00 0.72 14.92
CA ASP A 28 -8.17 0.81 14.03
C ASP A 28 -7.82 1.28 12.61
N ILE A 29 -6.59 0.98 12.14
CA ILE A 29 -6.21 1.22 10.75
C ILE A 29 -6.76 0.08 9.91
N SER A 30 -7.66 0.39 8.98
CA SER A 30 -8.21 -0.63 8.10
C SER A 30 -7.17 -1.13 7.09
N TYR A 31 -7.33 -2.36 6.62
CA TYR A 31 -6.37 -2.96 5.68
C TYR A 31 -6.25 -2.17 4.38
N ASP A 32 -7.35 -1.58 3.89
CA ASP A 32 -7.35 -0.75 2.69
C ASP A 32 -6.62 0.59 2.92
N GLN A 33 -6.72 1.18 4.11
CA GLN A 33 -5.97 2.38 4.49
C GLN A 33 -4.48 2.10 4.55
N LEU A 34 -4.07 1.04 5.24
CA LEU A 34 -2.67 0.64 5.34
C LEU A 34 -2.10 0.25 3.97
N PHE A 35 -2.85 -0.51 3.18
CA PHE A 35 -2.47 -0.83 1.80
C PHE A 35 -2.24 0.43 0.97
N THR A 36 -3.17 1.39 1.02
CA THR A 36 -3.08 2.63 0.25
C THR A 36 -1.86 3.43 0.68
N LEU A 37 -1.63 3.57 1.98
CA LEU A 37 -0.45 4.24 2.52
C LEU A 37 0.83 3.58 2.00
N CYS A 38 0.95 2.25 2.10
CA CYS A 38 2.11 1.53 1.61
C CYS A 38 2.27 1.69 0.10
N ALA A 39 1.20 1.63 -0.69
CA ALA A 39 1.28 1.84 -2.14
C ALA A 39 1.84 3.23 -2.48
N VAL A 40 1.40 4.28 -1.76
CA VAL A 40 1.90 5.64 -1.92
C VAL A 40 3.37 5.74 -1.52
N ILE A 41 3.77 5.16 -0.39
CA ILE A 41 5.17 5.14 0.07
C ILE A 41 6.06 4.41 -0.95
N GLY A 42 5.65 3.24 -1.42
CA GLY A 42 6.39 2.48 -2.43
C GLY A 42 6.54 3.24 -3.73
N PHE A 43 5.44 3.83 -4.23
CA PHE A 43 5.48 4.65 -5.45
C PHE A 43 6.43 5.84 -5.31
N LYS A 44 6.31 6.62 -4.22
CA LYS A 44 7.14 7.81 -3.99
C LYS A 44 8.64 7.49 -3.89
N ASN A 45 8.98 6.33 -3.34
CA ASN A 45 10.36 5.88 -3.22
C ASN A 45 10.82 5.01 -4.41
N ASN A 46 10.01 4.90 -5.48
CA ASN A 46 10.25 4.01 -6.61
C ASN A 46 10.60 2.56 -6.19
N ARG A 47 9.98 2.08 -5.11
CA ARG A 47 10.16 0.72 -4.58
C ARG A 47 8.91 -0.10 -4.82
N TYR A 48 9.05 -1.12 -5.65
CA TYR A 48 8.03 -2.12 -5.91
C TYR A 48 8.68 -3.50 -5.88
N LEU A 49 8.01 -4.45 -5.23
CA LEU A 49 8.52 -5.81 -5.05
C LEU A 49 7.49 -6.84 -5.50
N GLU A 50 7.96 -7.99 -5.95
CA GLU A 50 7.06 -9.12 -6.21
C GLU A 50 6.51 -9.68 -4.89
N ILE A 51 5.23 -10.03 -4.89
CA ILE A 51 4.62 -10.74 -3.76
C ILE A 51 4.95 -12.23 -3.92
N GLU A 52 5.80 -12.75 -3.04
CA GLU A 52 6.18 -14.17 -3.03
C GLU A 52 5.00 -15.09 -2.69
N SER A 53 4.15 -14.66 -1.74
CA SER A 53 2.98 -15.43 -1.34
C SER A 53 1.82 -14.53 -0.91
N LYS A 54 0.61 -14.88 -1.37
CA LYS A 54 -0.61 -14.13 -1.05
C LYS A 54 -1.00 -14.35 0.41
N GLY A 55 -1.12 -13.25 1.13
CA GLY A 55 -1.62 -13.16 2.49
C GLY A 55 -3.09 -12.73 2.51
N ARG A 56 -3.38 -11.64 3.22
CA ARG A 56 -4.75 -11.12 3.34
C ARG A 56 -5.26 -10.59 2.01
N GLN A 57 -6.57 -10.62 1.87
CA GLN A 57 -7.26 -10.04 0.72
C GLN A 57 -8.38 -9.13 1.21
N PHE A 58 -8.63 -8.07 0.45
CA PHE A 58 -9.80 -7.23 0.62
C PHE A 58 -10.41 -6.92 -0.74
N ARG A 59 -11.69 -6.51 -0.73
CA ARG A 59 -12.40 -6.15 -1.96
C ARG A 59 -12.09 -4.70 -2.29
N GLY A 60 -11.84 -4.40 -3.56
CA GLY A 60 -11.66 -3.02 -4.02
C GLY A 60 -12.81 -2.09 -3.61
N SER A 61 -14.03 -2.63 -3.54
CA SER A 61 -15.23 -1.94 -3.03
C SER A 61 -15.10 -1.35 -1.62
N TYR A 62 -14.13 -1.79 -0.81
CA TYR A 62 -13.89 -1.25 0.53
C TYR A 62 -13.05 0.04 0.51
N LEU A 63 -12.33 0.31 -0.59
CA LEU A 63 -11.55 1.52 -0.74
C LEU A 63 -12.48 2.74 -0.73
N LYS A 64 -12.20 3.69 0.15
CA LYS A 64 -12.86 5.01 0.15
C LYS A 64 -12.49 5.81 -1.10
N MET A 65 -13.27 6.84 -1.41
CA MET A 65 -13.07 7.66 -2.61
C MET A 65 -11.66 8.25 -2.67
N ASP A 66 -11.15 8.79 -1.55
CA ASP A 66 -9.82 9.39 -1.48
C ASP A 66 -8.72 8.35 -1.70
N SER A 67 -8.85 7.17 -1.09
CA SER A 67 -7.91 6.05 -1.29
C SER A 67 -7.87 5.62 -2.76
N ARG A 68 -9.04 5.52 -3.41
CA ARG A 68 -9.09 5.21 -4.84
C ARG A 68 -8.41 6.29 -5.65
N ALA A 69 -8.69 7.57 -5.38
CA ALA A 69 -8.06 8.68 -6.09
C ALA A 69 -6.53 8.60 -6.00
N SER A 70 -5.97 8.36 -4.81
CA SER A 70 -4.52 8.17 -4.63
C SER A 70 -3.98 6.99 -5.46
N LEU A 71 -4.63 5.82 -5.40
CA LEU A 71 -4.20 4.63 -6.16
C LEU A 71 -4.29 4.85 -7.68
N TYR A 72 -5.32 5.57 -8.15
CA TYR A 72 -5.44 5.99 -9.54
C TYR A 72 -4.29 6.93 -9.94
N SER A 73 -3.97 7.91 -9.11
CA SER A 73 -2.86 8.81 -9.35
C SER A 73 -1.53 8.06 -9.47
N ILE A 74 -1.31 7.02 -8.66
CA ILE A 74 -0.12 6.15 -8.79
C ILE A 74 -0.08 5.54 -10.19
N ILE A 75 -1.13 4.84 -10.62
CA ILE A 75 -1.16 4.16 -11.93
C ILE A 75 -1.01 5.13 -13.10
N LEU A 76 -1.67 6.30 -13.04
CA LEU A 76 -1.59 7.30 -14.11
C LEU A 76 -0.20 7.94 -14.25
N ASN A 77 0.57 7.97 -13.17
CA ASN A 77 1.94 8.48 -13.15
C ASN A 77 3.00 7.37 -13.21
N ASP A 78 2.60 6.10 -13.26
CA ASP A 78 3.48 4.97 -13.46
C ASP A 78 4.01 4.95 -14.89
N THR A 79 5.31 4.70 -15.06
CA THR A 79 5.98 4.75 -16.37
C THR A 79 5.57 3.61 -17.30
N ASP A 80 5.17 2.46 -16.77
CA ASP A 80 4.80 1.27 -17.54
C ASP A 80 3.34 1.32 -18.00
N PHE A 81 2.47 1.95 -17.21
CA PHE A 81 1.03 2.03 -17.50
C PHE A 81 0.62 3.35 -18.14
N GLY A 82 1.19 4.47 -17.68
CA GLY A 82 1.02 5.80 -18.25
C GLY A 82 -0.43 6.26 -18.42
N LYS A 83 -0.64 7.40 -19.08
CA LYS A 83 -1.91 8.12 -19.26
C LYS A 83 -2.94 7.39 -20.18
N GLN A 84 -2.96 6.06 -20.20
CA GLN A 84 -3.85 5.24 -21.01
C GLN A 84 -5.22 5.08 -20.34
N ILE A 85 -5.93 6.20 -20.18
CA ILE A 85 -7.24 6.22 -19.50
C ILE A 85 -8.25 5.30 -20.21
N ASP A 86 -8.19 5.25 -21.55
CA ASP A 86 -9.10 4.44 -22.37
C ASP A 86 -8.91 2.92 -22.12
N SER A 87 -7.73 2.50 -21.68
CA SER A 87 -7.42 1.10 -21.39
C SER A 87 -8.10 0.59 -20.11
N PHE A 88 -8.66 1.45 -19.26
CA PHE A 88 -9.34 1.04 -18.04
C PHE A 88 -10.66 0.29 -18.28
N GLU A 89 -11.19 0.25 -19.51
CA GLU A 89 -12.33 -0.62 -19.85
C GLU A 89 -11.91 -2.08 -20.04
N ASN A 90 -10.62 -2.34 -20.20
CA ASN A 90 -10.10 -3.67 -20.43
C ASN A 90 -9.76 -4.38 -19.11
N ASN A 91 -10.52 -5.44 -18.79
CA ASN A 91 -10.33 -6.26 -17.59
C ASN A 91 -8.91 -6.81 -17.40
N GLU A 92 -8.18 -7.12 -18.48
CA GLU A 92 -6.79 -7.57 -18.39
C GLU A 92 -5.87 -6.42 -17.97
N TYR A 93 -6.09 -5.22 -18.50
CA TYR A 93 -5.35 -4.02 -18.12
C TYR A 93 -5.61 -3.64 -16.65
N GLN A 94 -6.88 -3.68 -16.22
CA GLN A 94 -7.24 -3.47 -14.82
C GLN A 94 -6.51 -4.45 -13.88
N LYS A 95 -6.46 -5.74 -14.21
CA LYS A 95 -5.71 -6.75 -13.44
C LYS A 95 -4.22 -6.45 -13.35
N LYS A 96 -3.62 -5.95 -14.44
CA LYS A 96 -2.21 -5.54 -14.45
C LYS A 96 -1.98 -4.32 -13.55
N CYS A 97 -2.88 -3.34 -13.57
CA CYS A 97 -2.86 -2.18 -12.68
C CYS A 97 -2.96 -2.59 -11.22
N THR A 98 -3.93 -3.45 -10.87
CA THR A 98 -4.08 -3.97 -9.50
C THR A 98 -2.80 -4.67 -9.04
N LYS A 99 -2.22 -5.56 -9.86
CA LYS A 99 -0.95 -6.22 -9.53
C LYS A 99 0.18 -5.22 -9.33
N LYS A 100 0.25 -4.13 -10.10
CA LYS A 100 1.29 -3.11 -9.92
C LYS A 100 1.11 -2.36 -8.60
N LEU A 101 -0.13 -2.02 -8.22
CA LEU A 101 -0.43 -1.45 -6.89
C LEU A 101 -0.04 -2.40 -5.76
N GLU A 102 -0.32 -3.69 -5.91
CA GLU A 102 0.10 -4.72 -4.95
C GLU A 102 1.63 -4.73 -4.77
N LYS A 103 2.40 -4.60 -5.85
CA LYS A 103 3.87 -4.52 -5.78
C LYS A 103 4.37 -3.24 -5.11
N TYR A 104 3.73 -2.10 -5.37
CA TYR A 104 4.07 -0.86 -4.67
C TYR A 104 3.74 -0.94 -3.19
N ALA A 105 2.60 -1.52 -2.83
CA ALA A 105 2.23 -1.75 -1.43
C ALA A 105 3.23 -2.69 -0.74
N GLU A 106 3.74 -3.71 -1.43
CA GLU A 106 4.80 -4.58 -0.91
C GLU A 106 6.09 -3.81 -0.64
N GLY A 107 6.53 -2.98 -1.60
CA GLY A 107 7.73 -2.16 -1.45
C GLY A 107 7.61 -1.09 -0.36
N GLY A 108 6.45 -0.45 -0.23
CA GLY A 108 6.20 0.51 0.84
C GLY A 108 6.10 -0.13 2.22
N MET A 109 5.56 -1.35 2.30
CA MET A 109 5.56 -2.11 3.55
C MET A 109 6.98 -2.51 3.96
N GLU A 110 7.83 -2.88 3.00
CA GLU A 110 9.25 -3.13 3.27
C GLU A 110 9.95 -1.90 3.87
N ILE A 111 9.70 -0.72 3.31
CA ILE A 111 10.20 0.55 3.88
C ILE A 111 9.69 0.78 5.30
N LEU A 112 8.40 0.55 5.55
CA LEU A 112 7.85 0.71 6.91
C LEU A 112 8.57 -0.19 7.91
N VAL A 113 8.75 -1.47 7.59
CA VAL A 113 9.36 -2.40 8.56
C VAL A 113 10.88 -2.21 8.71
N GLU A 114 11.59 -1.83 7.65
CA GLU A 114 13.04 -1.66 7.66
C GLU A 114 13.45 -0.29 8.22
N GLU A 115 12.83 0.78 7.74
CA GLU A 115 13.30 2.15 7.96
C GLU A 115 12.49 2.89 9.05
N VAL A 116 11.20 2.61 9.13
CA VAL A 116 10.27 3.33 10.03
C VAL A 116 10.20 2.64 11.38
N PHE A 117 9.96 1.33 11.42
CA PHE A 117 9.86 0.57 12.66
C PHE A 117 11.21 0.15 13.24
N ARG A 118 12.32 0.35 12.53
CA ARG A 118 13.72 0.27 13.03
C ARG A 118 14.00 -0.91 13.98
N GLY A 119 13.78 -2.14 13.51
CA GLY A 119 14.06 -3.35 14.29
C GLY A 119 12.98 -3.73 15.30
N LYS A 120 11.87 -3.00 15.35
CA LYS A 120 10.63 -3.37 16.06
C LYS A 120 9.76 -4.33 15.24
N TRP A 121 10.29 -4.87 14.15
CA TRP A 121 9.72 -5.95 13.37
C TRP A 121 10.69 -7.13 13.37
N GLY A 122 10.23 -8.29 13.84
CA GLY A 122 11.01 -9.52 13.99
C GLY A 122 10.53 -10.63 13.06
N THR A 123 10.27 -11.82 13.61
CA THR A 123 9.73 -13.02 12.93
C THR A 123 8.30 -12.80 12.40
N ASN A 124 8.14 -11.90 11.42
CA ASN A 124 6.89 -11.47 10.80
C ASN A 124 5.85 -10.86 11.77
N LYS A 125 6.32 -10.30 12.89
CA LYS A 125 5.48 -9.66 13.90
C LYS A 125 6.13 -8.37 14.42
N LEU A 126 5.27 -7.44 14.81
CA LEU A 126 5.66 -6.22 15.51
C LEU A 126 5.93 -6.53 16.99
N ASP A 127 6.87 -5.79 17.59
CA ASP A 127 7.12 -5.77 19.04
C ASP A 127 5.89 -5.22 19.78
N GLU A 128 5.18 -6.12 20.47
CA GLU A 128 3.95 -5.78 21.21
C GLU A 128 4.19 -4.78 22.35
N ARG A 129 5.43 -4.67 22.84
CA ARG A 129 5.79 -3.73 23.92
C ARG A 129 5.98 -2.30 23.42
N TYR A 130 6.10 -2.11 22.12
CA TYR A 130 6.24 -0.80 21.50
C TYR A 130 4.88 -0.29 21.03
N ASP A 131 4.54 0.95 21.36
CA ASP A 131 3.20 1.56 21.15
C ASP A 131 3.21 2.86 20.35
N GLU A 132 4.37 3.28 19.84
CA GLU A 132 4.52 4.52 19.08
C GLU A 132 4.52 4.31 17.56
N TYR A 133 4.13 3.13 17.07
CA TYR A 133 4.10 2.80 15.62
C TYR A 133 3.35 3.83 14.76
N ILE A 134 2.25 4.39 15.27
CA ILE A 134 1.49 5.43 14.56
C ILE A 134 2.29 6.74 14.49
N ILE A 135 2.99 7.08 15.57
CA ILE A 135 3.85 8.27 15.64
C ILE A 135 4.98 8.11 14.64
N ASP A 136 5.60 6.93 14.54
CA ASP A 136 6.66 6.67 13.56
C ASP A 136 6.17 6.85 12.12
N ILE A 137 5.01 6.28 11.79
CA ILE A 137 4.41 6.39 10.45
C ILE A 137 4.13 7.86 10.11
N ILE A 138 3.48 8.59 11.02
CA ILE A 138 3.13 10.01 10.80
C ILE A 138 4.41 10.84 10.66
N SER A 139 5.40 10.60 11.51
CA SER A 139 6.69 11.31 11.47
C SER A 139 7.40 11.06 10.15
N TYR A 140 7.45 9.81 9.68
CA TYR A 140 8.02 9.48 8.37
C TYR A 140 7.30 10.19 7.22
N VAL A 141 5.96 10.15 7.21
CA VAL A 141 5.17 10.82 6.16
C VAL A 141 5.39 12.32 6.19
N TYR A 142 5.43 12.93 7.39
CA TYR A 142 5.66 14.35 7.58
C TYR A 142 7.05 14.77 7.10
N GLU A 143 8.10 14.07 7.51
CA GLU A 143 9.48 14.30 7.07
C GLU A 143 9.59 14.23 5.54
N LYS A 144 9.04 13.16 4.93
CA LYS A 144 9.07 13.00 3.47
C LYS A 144 8.19 14.00 2.75
N SER A 145 7.20 14.61 3.40
CA SER A 145 6.36 15.65 2.77
C SER A 145 7.12 16.98 2.61
N GLY A 146 8.11 17.26 3.46
CA GLY A 146 8.95 18.45 3.38
C GLY A 146 10.00 18.45 2.26
N ASP A 147 10.30 17.28 1.69
CA ASP A 147 11.29 17.11 0.61
C ASP A 147 10.75 17.46 -0.80
N LEU A 148 9.56 18.04 -0.93
CA LEU A 148 9.07 18.58 -2.20
C LEU A 148 9.42 20.08 -2.28
N PRO A 149 10.28 20.52 -3.23
CA PRO A 149 10.21 21.91 -3.66
C PRO A 149 8.88 22.05 -4.38
N PHE A 150 8.08 23.05 -3.99
CA PHE A 150 7.01 23.54 -4.86
C PHE A 150 7.59 23.96 -6.21
#